data_AF-A0A2V5K035-F1
#
_entry.id   AF-A0A2V5K035-F1
#
_cell.length_a   1.000
_cell.length_b   1.000
_cell.length_c   1.000
_cell.angle_alpha   90.00
_cell.angle_beta   90.00
_cell.angle_gamma   90.00
#
_symmetry.space_group_name_H-M   'P 1'
#
loop_
_entity.id
_entity.type
_entity.pdbx_description
1 polymer ?
#
loop_
_entity_poly.entity_id
_entity_poly.type
_entity_poly.pdbx_seq_one_letter_code
_entity_poly.pdbx_strand_id
1 'polypeptide(L)'
;MWIRSIVIALFLLAAYWLSSRFGALRLCFYPTLGAFGYFMISRSLSGKDAATIVAGAVTASAAGSALHAWSPGPAAFLATCLLTMGLIRLIRIHAAPIMAVSLIPFFTPIPAVWTLPVCVLGSLCGLIVALAAAQALESAWTSLRAKAKRDVVYVAEVE
;
A
#
# COMPACT_ATOMS: atom_id res chain seq x y z
N MET A 1 11.24 9.20 9.54
CA MET A 1 10.94 7.74 9.74
C MET A 1 9.84 7.50 10.76
N TRP A 2 9.91 8.05 11.98
CA TRP A 2 8.82 7.96 12.97
C TRP A 2 7.52 8.61 12.46
N ILE A 3 7.60 9.79 11.84
CA ILE A 3 6.41 10.49 11.30
C ILE A 3 5.70 9.65 10.24
N ARG A 4 6.43 9.11 9.25
CA ARG A 4 5.84 8.21 8.23
C ARG A 4 5.17 6.98 8.84
N SER A 5 5.80 6.38 9.85
CA SER A 5 5.25 5.19 10.52
C SER A 5 3.96 5.52 11.26
N ILE A 6 3.90 6.68 11.93
CA ILE A 6 2.68 7.19 12.59
C ILE A 6 1.59 7.46 11.55
N VAL A 7 1.92 8.13 10.43
CA VAL A 7 0.94 8.41 9.38
C VAL A 7 0.39 7.13 8.76
N ILE A 8 1.22 6.11 8.51
CA ILE A 8 0.72 4.81 8.06
C ILE A 8 -0.14 4.15 9.13
N ALA A 9 0.26 4.17 10.39
CA ALA A 9 -0.55 3.60 11.47
C ALA A 9 -1.92 4.29 11.57
N LEU A 10 -1.97 5.62 11.42
CA LEU A 10 -3.21 6.39 11.38
C LEU A 10 -4.03 6.10 10.12
N PHE A 11 -3.39 5.95 8.97
CA PHE A 11 -4.06 5.55 7.72
C PHE A 11 -4.68 4.15 7.87
N LEU A 12 -3.96 3.19 8.44
CA LEU A 12 -4.47 1.85 8.70
C LEU A 12 -5.61 1.90 9.73
N LEU A 13 -5.50 2.71 10.79
CA LEU A 13 -6.59 2.92 11.74
C LEU A 13 -7.84 3.50 11.06
N ALA A 14 -7.68 4.52 10.23
CA ALA A 14 -8.78 5.15 9.50
C ALA A 14 -9.42 4.19 8.49
N ALA A 15 -8.62 3.44 7.74
CA ALA A 15 -9.11 2.44 6.80
C ALA A 15 -9.80 1.28 7.53
N TYR A 16 -9.30 0.84 8.69
CA TYR A 16 -9.97 -0.15 9.54
C TYR A 16 -11.31 0.36 10.03
N TRP A 17 -11.34 1.58 10.59
CA TRP A 17 -12.55 2.22 11.06
C TRP A 17 -13.59 2.35 9.94
N LEU A 18 -13.18 2.76 8.75
CA LEU A 18 -14.06 2.87 7.58
C LEU A 18 -14.58 1.49 7.14
N SER A 19 -13.72 0.46 7.17
CA SER A 19 -14.12 -0.92 6.86
C SER A 19 -15.11 -1.50 7.87
N SER A 20 -15.08 -1.02 9.12
CA SER A 20 -16.03 -1.44 10.15
C SER A 20 -17.45 -0.89 9.91
N ARG A 21 -17.56 0.21 9.17
CA ARG A 21 -18.83 0.85 8.79
C ARG A 21 -19.47 0.22 7.55
N PHE A 22 -18.66 -0.29 6.61
CA PHE A 22 -19.15 -0.87 5.36
C PHE A 22 -18.59 -2.28 5.16
N GLY A 23 -19.46 -3.30 5.20
CA GLY A 23 -19.05 -4.70 5.04
C GLY A 23 -18.27 -5.00 3.75
N ALA A 24 -18.62 -4.32 2.65
CA ALA A 24 -17.90 -4.44 1.37
C ALA A 24 -16.46 -3.92 1.42
N LEU A 25 -16.16 -2.95 2.30
CA LEU A 25 -14.82 -2.38 2.45
C LEU A 25 -13.90 -3.23 3.33
N ARG A 26 -14.39 -4.32 3.94
CA ARG A 26 -13.52 -5.28 4.65
C ARG A 26 -12.47 -5.89 3.72
N LEU A 27 -12.80 -6.02 2.43
CA LEU A 27 -11.87 -6.42 1.37
C LEU A 27 -10.81 -5.35 1.05
N CYS A 28 -11.07 -4.07 1.34
CA CYS A 28 -10.06 -3.01 1.25
C CYS A 28 -9.04 -3.06 2.39
N PHE A 29 -9.41 -3.69 3.52
CA PHE A 29 -8.59 -3.81 4.72
C PHE A 29 -8.05 -5.22 4.89
N TYR A 30 -7.13 -5.60 4.00
CA TYR A 30 -6.43 -6.87 4.08
C TYR A 30 -5.10 -6.69 4.86
N PRO A 31 -4.64 -7.69 5.66
CA PRO A 31 -3.36 -7.61 6.40
C PRO A 31 -2.17 -7.20 5.53
N THR A 32 -2.25 -7.59 4.27
CA THR A 32 -1.33 -7.25 3.18
C THR A 32 -1.21 -5.74 2.88
N LEU A 33 -2.18 -4.88 3.25
CA LEU A 33 -2.12 -3.42 3.08
C LEU A 33 -1.10 -2.82 4.04
N GLY A 34 -1.04 -3.35 5.27
CA GLY A 34 0.02 -3.02 6.21
C GLY A 34 1.40 -3.46 5.69
N ALA A 35 1.47 -4.62 5.03
CA ALA A 35 2.70 -5.08 4.39
C ALA A 35 3.14 -4.17 3.23
N PHE A 36 2.21 -3.67 2.41
CA PHE A 36 2.51 -2.64 1.41
C PHE A 36 2.97 -1.33 2.07
N GLY A 37 2.31 -0.88 3.13
CA GLY A 37 2.71 0.32 3.86
C GLY A 37 4.13 0.23 4.39
N TYR A 38 4.47 -0.88 5.04
CA TYR A 38 5.82 -1.14 5.50
C TYR A 38 6.83 -1.26 4.35
N PHE A 39 6.48 -1.96 3.27
CA PHE A 39 7.31 -2.10 2.07
C PHE A 39 7.62 -0.73 1.43
N MET A 40 6.62 0.16 1.36
CA MET A 40 6.78 1.49 0.80
C MET A 40 7.53 2.48 1.71
N ILE A 41 7.50 2.30 3.04
CA ILE A 41 8.35 3.10 3.95
C ILE A 41 9.80 2.63 3.89
N SER A 42 10.01 1.30 3.91
CA SER A 42 11.34 0.71 4.02
C SER A 42 12.18 0.91 2.76
N ARG A 43 11.54 1.05 1.60
CA ARG A 43 12.19 1.42 0.35
C ARG A 43 11.94 2.89 0.03
N SER A 44 12.99 3.64 -0.32
CA SER A 44 12.86 4.97 -0.90
C SER A 44 12.35 4.85 -2.35
N LEU A 45 11.09 4.47 -2.51
CA LEU A 45 10.50 4.23 -3.83
C LEU A 45 10.37 5.55 -4.59
N SER A 46 10.78 5.52 -5.86
CA SER A 46 10.40 6.58 -6.79
C SER A 46 8.89 6.53 -7.03
N GLY A 47 8.28 7.66 -7.41
CA GLY A 47 6.87 7.68 -7.80
C GLY A 47 6.55 6.71 -8.94
N LYS A 48 7.53 6.45 -9.82
CA LYS A 48 7.43 5.43 -10.88
C LYS A 48 7.35 4.01 -10.30
N ASP A 49 8.19 3.69 -9.33
CA ASP A 49 8.19 2.36 -8.68
C ASP A 49 6.89 2.13 -7.92
N ALA A 50 6.37 3.16 -7.24
CA ALA A 50 5.08 3.11 -6.58
C ALA A 50 3.95 2.80 -7.57
N ALA A 51 3.92 3.47 -8.73
CA ALA A 51 2.93 3.19 -9.77
C ALA A 51 3.06 1.77 -10.33
N THR A 52 4.28 1.27 -10.55
CA THR A 52 4.50 -0.11 -11.00
C THR A 52 4.06 -1.13 -9.96
N ILE A 53 4.26 -0.86 -8.66
CA ILE A 53 3.75 -1.71 -7.58
C ILE A 53 2.23 -1.75 -7.58
N VAL A 54 1.57 -0.60 -7.73
CA VAL A 54 0.11 -0.53 -7.81
C VAL A 54 -0.40 -1.32 -9.01
N ALA A 55 0.16 -1.08 -10.20
CA ALA A 55 -0.21 -1.82 -11.40
C ALA A 55 -0.01 -3.33 -11.21
N GLY A 56 1.15 -3.75 -10.70
CA GLY A 56 1.46 -5.15 -10.42
C GLY A 56 0.48 -5.79 -9.43
N ALA A 57 0.15 -5.10 -8.34
CA ALA A 57 -0.80 -5.57 -7.34
C ALA A 57 -2.22 -5.70 -7.92
N VAL A 58 -2.68 -4.72 -8.69
CA VAL A 58 -3.99 -4.74 -9.32
C VAL A 58 -4.07 -5.85 -10.38
N THR A 59 -3.09 -5.97 -11.27
CA THR A 59 -3.04 -7.04 -12.27
C THR A 59 -2.96 -8.42 -11.62
N ALA A 60 -2.14 -8.61 -10.59
CA ALA A 60 -2.05 -9.88 -9.87
C ALA A 60 -3.35 -10.23 -9.15
N SER A 61 -4.01 -9.23 -8.54
CA SER A 61 -5.32 -9.42 -7.90
C SER A 61 -6.41 -9.79 -8.91
N ALA A 62 -6.40 -9.18 -10.10
CA ALA A 62 -7.35 -9.49 -11.16
C ALA A 62 -7.13 -10.90 -11.72
N ALA A 63 -5.87 -11.27 -11.96
CA ALA A 63 -5.52 -12.61 -12.40
C ALA A 63 -5.92 -13.69 -11.38
N GLY A 64 -5.62 -13.46 -10.09
CA GLY A 64 -6.02 -14.37 -9.01
C GLY A 64 -7.54 -14.50 -8.89
N SER A 65 -8.28 -13.39 -8.96
CA SER A 65 -9.75 -13.40 -8.92
C SER A 65 -10.33 -14.13 -10.13
N ALA A 66 -9.76 -13.95 -11.33
CA ALA A 66 -10.23 -14.62 -12.54
C ALA A 66 -9.97 -16.13 -12.50
N LEU A 67 -8.78 -16.55 -12.06
CA LEU A 67 -8.44 -17.97 -11.91
C LEU A 67 -9.31 -18.64 -10.85
N HIS A 68 -9.54 -17.99 -9.72
CA HIS A 68 -10.42 -18.48 -8.67
C HIS A 68 -11.87 -18.62 -9.15
N ALA A 69 -12.36 -17.65 -9.94
CA ALA A 69 -13.71 -17.70 -10.51
C ALA A 69 -13.89 -18.84 -11.53
N TRP A 70 -12.83 -19.22 -12.24
CA TRP A 70 -12.86 -20.38 -13.14
C TRP A 70 -12.80 -21.69 -12.34
N SER A 71 -11.89 -21.81 -11.39
CA SER A 71 -11.78 -22.99 -10.53
C SER A 71 -11.23 -22.60 -9.16
N PRO A 72 -11.97 -22.79 -8.06
CA PRO A 72 -11.46 -22.49 -6.71
C PRO A 72 -10.50 -23.58 -6.16
N GLY A 73 -9.96 -24.46 -7.01
CA GLY A 73 -9.16 -25.62 -6.60
C GLY A 73 -7.66 -25.36 -6.41
N PRO A 74 -6.92 -26.34 -5.85
CA PRO A 74 -5.47 -26.25 -5.65
C PRO A 74 -4.66 -25.98 -6.93
N ALA A 75 -5.14 -26.47 -8.07
CA ALA A 75 -4.50 -26.23 -9.37
C ALA A 75 -4.54 -24.73 -9.76
N ALA A 76 -5.66 -24.05 -9.55
CA ALA A 76 -5.79 -22.62 -9.80
C ALA A 76 -4.99 -21.78 -8.80
N PHE A 77 -4.89 -22.23 -7.55
CA PHE A 77 -4.01 -21.63 -6.55
C PHE A 77 -2.56 -21.69 -7.01
N LEU A 78 -2.08 -22.87 -7.44
CA LEU A 78 -0.73 -23.05 -7.96
C LEU A 78 -0.50 -22.20 -9.22
N ALA A 79 -1.44 -22.18 -10.16
CA ALA A 79 -1.37 -21.36 -11.35
C ALA A 79 -1.26 -19.87 -11.02
N THR A 80 -2.04 -19.39 -10.03
CA THR A 80 -2.00 -18.01 -9.55
C THR A 80 -0.63 -17.67 -8.95
N CYS A 81 -0.06 -18.57 -8.15
CA CYS A 81 1.29 -18.44 -7.61
C CYS A 81 2.34 -18.31 -8.73
N LEU A 82 2.33 -19.24 -9.70
CA LEU A 82 3.30 -19.24 -10.80
C LEU A 82 3.19 -18.00 -11.68
N LEU A 83 1.96 -17.60 -12.02
CA LEU A 83 1.69 -16.41 -12.82
C LEU A 83 2.17 -15.16 -12.09
N THR A 84 1.86 -15.04 -10.80
CA THR A 84 2.24 -13.87 -10.01
C THR A 84 3.74 -13.80 -9.77
N MET A 85 4.41 -14.94 -9.54
CA MET A 85 5.88 -15.00 -9.49
C MET A 85 6.51 -14.59 -10.83
N GLY A 86 5.94 -15.05 -11.96
CA GLY A 86 6.36 -14.63 -13.29
C GLY A 86 6.20 -13.13 -13.50
N LEU A 87 5.05 -12.57 -13.10
CA LEU A 87 4.78 -11.13 -13.16
C LEU A 87 5.77 -10.33 -12.30
N ILE A 88 6.02 -10.76 -11.06
CA ILE A 88 7.00 -10.13 -10.15
C ILE A 88 8.41 -10.12 -10.75
N ARG A 89 8.83 -11.21 -11.40
CA ARG A 89 10.11 -11.30 -12.11
C ARG A 89 10.16 -10.35 -13.30
N LEU A 90 9.06 -10.24 -14.06
CA LEU A 90 8.98 -9.35 -15.22
C LEU A 90 9.07 -7.88 -14.82
N ILE A 91 8.35 -7.46 -13.78
CA ILE A 91 8.37 -6.08 -13.29
C ILE A 91 9.64 -5.74 -12.49
N ARG A 92 10.50 -6.73 -12.19
CA ARG A 92 11.75 -6.60 -11.39
C ARG A 92 11.56 -5.95 -10.01
N ILE A 93 10.33 -5.91 -9.50
CA ILE A 93 10.01 -5.38 -8.18
C ILE A 93 9.65 -6.56 -7.28
N HIS A 94 10.60 -6.95 -6.43
CA HIS A 94 10.41 -7.98 -5.42
C HIS A 94 9.50 -7.48 -4.28
N ALA A 95 8.20 -7.41 -4.54
CA ALA A 95 7.18 -7.06 -3.56
C ALA A 95 6.40 -8.31 -3.17
N ALA A 96 6.80 -8.96 -2.07
CA ALA A 96 6.05 -10.06 -1.45
C ALA A 96 4.56 -9.74 -1.22
N PRO A 97 4.15 -8.49 -0.91
CA PRO A 97 2.73 -8.15 -0.79
C PRO A 97 1.91 -8.35 -2.07
N ILE A 98 2.50 -8.20 -3.27
CA ILE A 98 1.80 -8.43 -4.56
C ILE A 98 1.34 -9.89 -4.64
N MET A 99 2.23 -10.80 -4.26
CA MET A 99 1.92 -12.23 -4.22
C MET A 99 0.75 -12.50 -3.28
N ALA A 100 0.82 -11.98 -2.06
CA ALA A 100 -0.20 -12.21 -1.06
C ALA A 100 -1.58 -11.64 -1.46
N VAL A 101 -1.65 -10.51 -2.18
CA VAL A 101 -2.93 -9.99 -2.70
C VAL A 101 -3.56 -10.89 -3.75
N SER A 102 -2.75 -11.48 -4.65
CA SER A 102 -3.28 -12.38 -5.69
C SER A 102 -3.99 -13.61 -5.12
N LEU A 103 -3.68 -14.00 -3.88
CA LEU A 103 -4.25 -15.17 -3.23
C LEU A 103 -5.47 -14.89 -2.36
N ILE A 104 -5.80 -13.62 -2.10
CA ILE A 104 -6.99 -13.25 -1.31
C ILE A 104 -8.26 -13.97 -1.79
N PRO A 105 -8.53 -14.13 -3.10
CA PRO A 105 -9.72 -14.85 -3.59
C PRO A 105 -9.86 -16.27 -3.06
N PHE A 106 -8.75 -16.98 -2.80
CA PHE A 106 -8.76 -18.36 -2.33
C PHE A 106 -9.04 -18.49 -0.83
N PHE A 107 -8.96 -17.39 -0.07
CA PHE A 107 -9.17 -17.37 1.38
C PHE A 107 -10.44 -16.66 1.81
N THR A 108 -11.07 -15.90 0.92
CA THR A 108 -12.26 -15.10 1.24
C THR A 108 -13.24 -15.16 0.07
N PRO A 109 -14.55 -15.35 0.32
CA PRO A 109 -15.54 -15.26 -0.75
C PRO A 109 -15.58 -13.83 -1.30
N ILE A 110 -15.39 -13.68 -2.61
CA ILE A 110 -15.45 -12.40 -3.30
C ILE A 110 -16.78 -12.33 -4.07
N PRO A 111 -17.59 -11.26 -3.89
CA PRO A 111 -18.89 -11.15 -4.55
C PRO A 111 -18.78 -10.99 -6.07
N ALA A 112 -17.72 -10.35 -6.56
CA ALA A 112 -17.44 -10.23 -8.00
C ALA A 112 -15.94 -10.14 -8.29
N VAL A 113 -15.52 -10.65 -9.45
CA VAL A 113 -14.11 -10.71 -9.89
C VAL A 113 -13.40 -9.34 -9.81
N TRP A 114 -14.14 -8.26 -10.08
CA TRP A 114 -13.63 -6.88 -10.09
C TRP A 114 -13.62 -6.18 -8.73
N THR A 115 -14.33 -6.72 -7.72
CA THR A 115 -14.39 -6.08 -6.41
C THR A 115 -13.00 -5.97 -5.78
N LEU A 116 -12.24 -7.08 -5.76
CA LEU A 116 -10.91 -7.08 -5.15
C LEU A 116 -9.92 -6.14 -5.88
N PRO A 117 -9.76 -6.17 -7.22
CA PRO A 117 -8.88 -5.24 -7.93
C PRO A 117 -9.19 -3.77 -7.67
N VAL A 118 -10.48 -3.40 -7.64
CA VAL A 118 -10.90 -2.01 -7.35
C VAL A 118 -10.58 -1.63 -5.90
N CYS A 119 -10.82 -2.53 -4.94
CA CYS A 119 -10.45 -2.33 -3.54
C CYS A 119 -8.93 -2.18 -3.38
N VAL A 120 -8.14 -3.02 -4.03
CA VAL A 120 -6.67 -2.98 -4.02
C VAL A 120 -6.17 -1.65 -4.59
N LEU A 121 -6.69 -1.23 -5.75
CA LEU A 121 -6.34 0.03 -6.37
C LEU A 121 -6.66 1.21 -5.44
N GLY A 122 -7.88 1.27 -4.90
CA GLY A 122 -8.32 2.33 -4.01
C GLY A 122 -7.45 2.43 -2.75
N SER A 123 -7.21 1.29 -2.07
CA SER A 123 -6.40 1.26 -0.86
C SER A 123 -4.94 1.65 -1.11
N LEU A 124 -4.33 1.21 -2.22
CA LEU A 124 -2.95 1.57 -2.54
C LEU A 124 -2.81 3.03 -2.98
N CYS A 125 -3.77 3.56 -3.75
CA CYS A 125 -3.81 4.99 -4.06
C CYS A 125 -3.92 5.82 -2.78
N GLY A 126 -4.82 5.44 -1.86
CA GLY A 126 -4.94 6.10 -0.56
C GLY A 126 -3.64 6.03 0.25
N LEU A 127 -2.95 4.89 0.23
CA LEU A 127 -1.66 4.72 0.90
C LEU A 127 -0.57 5.62 0.31
N ILE A 128 -0.49 5.74 -1.02
CA ILE A 128 0.45 6.66 -1.70
C ILE A 128 0.16 8.11 -1.31
N VAL A 129 -1.11 8.51 -1.28
CA VAL A 129 -1.51 9.86 -0.85
C VAL A 129 -1.12 10.11 0.61
N ALA A 130 -1.37 9.14 1.50
CA ALA A 130 -0.97 9.25 2.91
C ALA A 130 0.55 9.39 3.07
N LEU A 131 1.32 8.64 2.28
CA LEU A 131 2.79 8.75 2.25
C LEU A 131 3.27 10.10 1.71
N ALA A 132 2.66 10.61 0.64
CA ALA A 132 2.96 11.93 0.11
C ALA A 132 2.67 13.03 1.14
N ALA A 133 1.53 12.94 1.83
CA ALA A 133 1.18 13.84 2.93
C ALA A 133 2.21 13.77 4.08
N ALA A 134 2.68 12.57 4.44
CA ALA A 134 3.71 12.39 5.45
C ALA A 134 5.04 13.07 5.04
N GLN A 135 5.43 12.96 3.77
CA GLN A 135 6.63 13.61 3.24
C GLN A 135 6.49 15.14 3.25
N ALA A 136 5.34 15.66 2.83
CA ALA A 136 5.05 17.09 2.88
C ALA A 136 5.13 17.61 4.33
N LEU A 137 4.54 16.88 5.29
CA LEU A 137 4.57 17.25 6.70
C LEU A 137 5.99 17.20 7.28
N GLU A 138 6.78 16.18 6.96
CA GLU A 138 8.20 16.11 7.36
C GLU A 138 8.97 17.33 6.82
N SER A 139 8.78 17.69 5.54
CA SER A 139 9.48 18.82 4.92
C SER A 139 9.10 20.18 5.54
N ALA A 140 7.82 20.39 5.83
CA ALA A 140 7.32 21.59 6.49
C ALA A 140 7.87 21.70 7.91
N TRP A 141 7.86 20.61 8.67
CA TRP A 141 8.39 20.55 10.03
C TRP A 141 9.89 20.87 10.07
N THR A 142 10.68 20.32 9.15
CA THR A 142 12.12 20.63 9.07
C THR A 142 12.37 22.10 8.74
N SER A 143 11.54 22.69 7.88
CA SER A 143 11.67 24.09 7.47
C SER A 143 11.34 25.04 8.64
N LEU A 144 10.29 24.75 9.40
CA LEU A 144 9.91 25.50 10.59
C LEU A 144 10.98 25.41 11.69
N ARG A 145 11.51 24.21 11.93
CA ARG A 145 12.57 24.00 12.94
C ARG A 145 13.87 24.72 12.56
N ALA A 146 14.22 24.75 11.27
CA ALA A 146 15.39 25.47 10.78
C ALA A 146 15.23 27.00 10.93
N LYS A 147 14.02 27.53 10.73
CA LYS A 147 13.70 28.95 10.92
C LYS A 147 13.82 29.35 12.40
N ALA A 148 13.19 28.57 13.30
CA ALA A 148 13.27 28.82 14.74
C ALA A 148 14.70 28.79 15.29
N LYS A 149 15.58 27.92 14.75
CA LYS A 149 16.99 27.87 15.17
C LYS A 149 17.80 29.09 14.71
N ARG A 150 17.47 29.70 13.55
CA ARG A 150 18.11 30.95 13.12
C ARG A 150 17.68 32.12 14.00
N ASP A 151 16.39 32.22 14.30
CA ASP A 151 15.85 33.33 15.08
C ASP A 151 16.48 33.38 16.49
N VAL A 152 16.75 32.22 17.11
CA VAL A 152 17.45 32.13 18.41
C VAL A 152 18.93 32.55 18.33
N VAL A 153 19.64 32.21 17.25
CA VAL A 153 21.06 32.60 17.07
C VAL A 153 21.20 34.10 16.85
N TYR A 154 20.30 34.70 16.06
CA TYR A 154 20.29 36.16 15.84
C TYR A 154 20.03 36.95 17.13
N VAL A 155 19.18 36.45 18.03
CA VAL A 155 18.94 37.11 19.32
C VAL A 155 20.17 37.02 20.25
N ALA A 156 20.95 35.94 20.17
CA ALA A 156 22.13 35.74 21.00
C ALA A 156 23.39 36.51 20.54
N GLU A 157 23.46 36.97 19.29
CA GLU A 157 24.58 37.80 18.79
C GLU A 157 24.36 39.31 19.00
N VAL A 158 23.18 39.73 19.46
CA VAL A 158 22.79 41.13 19.63
C VAL A 158 22.82 41.57 21.11
N GLU A 159 23.08 40.63 22.04
CA GLU A 159 23.38 40.88 23.46
C GLU A 159 24.89 40.86 23.76
#